data_AF-A0A819RR39-F1
#
_entry.id   AF-A0A819RR39-F1
#
_cell.length_a   1.000
_cell.length_b   1.000
_cell.length_c   1.000
_cell.angle_alpha   90.00
_cell.angle_beta   90.00
_cell.angle_gamma   90.00
#
_symmetry.space_group_name_H-M   'P 1'
#
loop_
_entity.id
_entity.type
_entity.pdbx_description
1 polymer ?
#
loop_
_entity_poly.entity_id
_entity_poly.type
_entity_poly.pdbx_seq_one_letter_code
_entity_poly.pdbx_strand_id
1 'polypeptide(L)'
;MVGYNSKNLDDIQSLYKCNCCSLIFREPVQLIDCGHRMCQSCASEQSGNTITCAECGEQTMREKLLLDRGFKNDMQTLLIICSLCSWTGLLNIYQNHLDQNHPNPVCDSCSQKFNSVNDLDRHIQHDCEKITLNCPLKQIGCEEMVLRLRLAEHYISDQHQRILANFVRQMSLILSNNLNNHSLIGSYQRIDMDPNEFEKISNATNILLDNIKTLVDELERLTLERDQIHNKLQSFIQETTILKKSIEEENSSIDGINHNQQITEQNLLSMEQKLNNMSLSSYDGTFTWKITNVQEKITAAKSRTQTSIYSPPFYSSSTGYKMCLRLYLNGDGNAQNTHISLFFVLMRGEYDAILSFPFCFKVIFCLYDQTNQQKHIIDSFQPDVRSNSFQRPRSDMNIASGLPKFAPLTIFQQENNPYVRNDIIFITVTIDFNNTPKTILPYMFNLSPALTTQIKQTMIRQETEKQQQVSNSPTMNFEGNQSITMEGVSESHQ
;
A
#
# COMPACT_ATOMS: atom_id res chain seq x y z
N MET A 1 -5.10 -32.72 -41.21
CA MET A 1 -5.59 -33.48 -40.04
C MET A 1 -4.91 -34.82 -40.03
N VAL A 2 -4.24 -35.12 -38.92
CA VAL A 2 -3.26 -36.20 -38.85
C VAL A 2 -3.88 -37.59 -38.75
N GLY A 3 -5.02 -37.74 -38.09
CA GLY A 3 -5.79 -38.98 -37.96
C GLY A 3 -7.13 -38.72 -37.26
N TYR A 4 -7.88 -39.76 -36.88
CA TYR A 4 -9.02 -39.65 -35.96
C TYR A 4 -8.57 -40.01 -34.53
N ASN A 5 -8.82 -39.09 -33.60
CA ASN A 5 -8.59 -39.29 -32.16
C ASN A 5 -9.81 -39.99 -31.51
N SER A 6 -9.58 -40.88 -30.55
CA SER A 6 -10.63 -41.69 -29.90
C SER A 6 -10.22 -42.11 -28.48
N LYS A 7 -11.17 -42.24 -27.55
CA LYS A 7 -10.89 -42.74 -26.18
C LYS A 7 -10.51 -44.22 -26.14
N ASN A 8 -11.07 -45.03 -27.04
CA ASN A 8 -10.76 -46.46 -27.15
C ASN A 8 -9.61 -46.73 -28.11
N LEU A 9 -8.66 -45.80 -28.26
CA LEU A 9 -7.57 -45.95 -29.23
C LEU A 9 -6.76 -47.21 -28.95
N ASP A 10 -6.52 -47.58 -27.68
CA ASP A 10 -5.78 -48.78 -27.31
C ASP A 10 -6.49 -50.09 -27.73
N ASP A 11 -7.82 -50.09 -27.80
CA ASP A 11 -8.64 -51.24 -28.20
C ASP A 11 -8.69 -51.42 -29.73
N ILE A 12 -8.30 -50.41 -30.50
CA ILE A 12 -8.24 -50.48 -31.97
C ILE A 12 -6.99 -51.26 -32.39
N GLN A 13 -7.17 -52.25 -33.27
CA GLN A 13 -6.08 -53.04 -33.82
C GLN A 13 -5.03 -52.15 -34.50
N SER A 14 -3.74 -52.46 -34.29
CA SER A 14 -2.63 -51.66 -34.81
C SER A 14 -2.66 -51.44 -36.32
N LEU A 15 -3.24 -52.37 -37.09
CA LEU A 15 -3.36 -52.25 -38.55
C LEU A 15 -4.23 -51.06 -38.99
N TYR A 16 -5.13 -50.55 -38.13
CA TYR A 16 -5.97 -49.38 -38.39
C TYR A 16 -5.37 -48.07 -37.87
N LYS A 17 -4.13 -48.11 -37.35
CA LYS A 17 -3.42 -46.94 -36.83
C LYS A 17 -2.31 -46.54 -37.79
N CYS A 18 -2.16 -45.23 -37.97
CA CYS A 18 -1.11 -44.64 -38.78
C CYS A 18 0.25 -44.80 -38.09
N ASN A 19 1.24 -45.30 -38.80
CA ASN A 19 2.59 -45.51 -38.26
C ASN A 19 3.35 -44.20 -37.98
N CYS A 20 2.85 -43.06 -38.48
CA CYS A 20 3.47 -41.76 -38.25
C CYS A 20 2.87 -41.03 -37.04
N CYS A 21 1.54 -40.98 -36.92
CA CYS A 21 0.86 -40.23 -35.84
C CYS A 21 0.22 -41.12 -34.78
N SER A 22 0.24 -42.43 -34.94
CA SER A 22 -0.35 -43.45 -34.05
C SER A 22 -1.86 -43.34 -33.84
N LEU A 23 -2.54 -42.45 -34.55
CA LEU A 23 -4.01 -42.30 -34.56
C LEU A 23 -4.67 -43.18 -35.62
N ILE A 24 -6.00 -43.34 -35.53
CA ILE A 24 -6.78 -44.02 -36.56
C ILE A 24 -6.62 -43.27 -37.89
N PHE A 25 -6.46 -44.01 -38.99
CA PHE A 25 -6.21 -43.41 -40.30
C PHE A 25 -7.27 -42.39 -40.73
N ARG A 26 -6.82 -41.27 -41.31
CA ARG A 26 -7.65 -40.30 -42.02
C ARG A 26 -7.06 -40.08 -43.41
N GLU A 27 -7.86 -40.35 -44.45
CA GLU A 27 -7.40 -40.40 -45.85
C GLU A 27 -6.10 -41.25 -45.98
N PRO A 28 -6.17 -42.57 -45.75
CA PRO A 28 -4.99 -43.43 -45.80
C PRO A 28 -4.35 -43.39 -47.19
N VAL A 29 -3.04 -43.16 -47.23
CA VAL A 29 -2.20 -43.29 -48.41
C VAL A 29 -1.26 -44.48 -48.25
N GLN A 30 -1.12 -45.28 -49.30
CA GLN A 30 -0.20 -46.41 -49.37
C GLN A 30 1.10 -45.99 -50.06
N LEU A 31 2.24 -46.33 -49.47
CA LEU A 31 3.55 -46.19 -50.09
C LEU A 31 3.79 -47.40 -50.99
N ILE A 32 3.89 -47.19 -52.30
CA ILE A 32 4.00 -48.30 -53.27
C ILE A 32 5.25 -49.15 -53.05
N ASP A 33 6.39 -48.52 -52.71
CA ASP A 33 7.67 -49.23 -52.68
C ASP A 33 7.80 -50.18 -51.46
N CYS A 34 7.01 -49.98 -50.39
CA CYS A 34 7.02 -50.86 -49.20
C CYS A 34 5.66 -51.40 -48.75
N GLY A 35 4.55 -50.94 -49.34
CA GLY A 35 3.18 -51.41 -49.04
C GLY A 35 2.57 -50.87 -47.75
N HIS A 36 3.33 -50.22 -46.87
CA HIS A 36 2.85 -49.62 -45.63
C HIS A 36 1.96 -48.40 -45.86
N ARG A 37 1.17 -48.02 -44.85
CA ARG A 37 0.20 -46.92 -44.93
C ARG A 37 0.53 -45.80 -43.95
N MET A 38 0.19 -44.57 -44.34
CA MET A 38 0.18 -43.39 -43.46
C MET A 38 -1.03 -42.51 -43.80
N CYS A 39 -1.36 -41.54 -42.94
CA CYS A 39 -2.38 -40.55 -43.28
C CYS A 39 -1.85 -39.59 -44.34
N GLN A 40 -2.72 -39.10 -45.22
CA GLN A 40 -2.35 -38.16 -46.28
C GLN A 40 -1.64 -36.91 -45.73
N SER A 41 -2.07 -36.39 -44.58
CA SER A 41 -1.41 -35.21 -44.00
C SER A 41 -0.04 -35.54 -43.40
N CYS A 42 0.16 -36.73 -42.83
CA CYS A 42 1.49 -37.17 -42.38
C CYS A 42 2.48 -37.20 -43.55
N ALA A 43 2.05 -37.71 -44.71
CA ALA A 43 2.85 -37.66 -45.92
C ALA A 43 3.08 -36.20 -46.39
N SER A 44 2.08 -35.33 -46.20
CA SER A 44 2.17 -33.92 -46.60
C SER A 44 3.16 -33.11 -45.75
N GLU A 45 3.29 -33.44 -44.47
CA GLU A 45 4.18 -32.76 -43.51
C GLU A 45 5.67 -33.09 -43.72
N GLN A 46 6.00 -34.19 -44.39
CA GLN A 46 7.40 -34.49 -44.72
C GLN A 46 7.92 -33.56 -45.81
N SER A 47 9.09 -32.96 -45.54
CA SER A 47 9.81 -32.06 -46.45
C SER A 47 10.54 -32.84 -47.54
N GLY A 48 10.48 -32.35 -48.78
CA GLY A 48 11.23 -32.94 -49.91
C GLY A 48 10.38 -33.78 -50.87
N ASN A 49 11.04 -34.34 -51.89
CA ASN A 49 10.39 -35.04 -53.00
C ASN A 49 10.16 -36.54 -52.74
N THR A 50 10.76 -37.06 -51.66
CA THR A 50 10.57 -38.43 -51.18
C THR A 50 9.87 -38.43 -49.83
N ILE A 51 9.10 -39.48 -49.57
CA ILE A 51 8.44 -39.77 -48.30
C ILE A 51 9.13 -40.97 -47.68
N THR A 52 9.62 -40.80 -46.46
CA THR A 52 10.23 -41.87 -45.68
C THR A 52 9.16 -42.63 -44.90
N CYS A 53 9.15 -43.94 -45.04
CA CYS A 53 8.29 -44.83 -44.28
C CYS A 53 8.73 -44.85 -42.80
N ALA A 54 7.83 -44.49 -41.89
CA ALA A 54 8.11 -44.50 -40.45
C ALA A 54 8.28 -45.92 -39.87
N GLU A 55 7.84 -46.96 -40.59
CA GLU A 55 7.91 -48.35 -40.13
C GLU A 55 9.20 -49.04 -40.58
N CYS A 56 9.57 -48.95 -41.87
CA CYS A 56 10.74 -49.65 -42.42
C CYS A 56 11.89 -48.75 -42.86
N GLY A 57 11.73 -47.43 -42.84
CA GLY A 57 12.75 -46.46 -43.29
C GLY A 57 12.90 -46.31 -44.80
N GLU A 58 12.17 -47.11 -45.60
CA GLU A 58 12.21 -47.06 -47.07
C GLU A 58 11.69 -45.71 -47.60
N GLN A 59 12.29 -45.21 -48.69
CA GLN A 59 11.91 -43.92 -49.29
C GLN A 59 11.09 -44.12 -50.56
N THR A 60 9.91 -43.52 -50.63
CA THR A 60 9.01 -43.55 -51.79
C THR A 60 8.86 -42.18 -52.41
N MET A 61 8.92 -42.09 -53.74
CA MET A 61 8.67 -40.82 -54.46
C MET A 61 7.24 -40.33 -54.21
N ARG A 62 7.06 -39.03 -53.97
CA ARG A 62 5.76 -38.43 -53.61
C ARG A 62 4.66 -38.67 -54.65
N GLU A 63 5.05 -38.77 -55.92
CA GLU A 63 4.18 -39.07 -57.07
C GLU A 63 3.63 -40.51 -57.05
N LYS A 64 4.29 -41.42 -56.31
CA LYS A 64 3.92 -42.82 -56.14
C LYS A 64 3.04 -43.07 -54.90
N LEU A 65 2.41 -42.04 -54.34
CA LEU A 65 1.46 -42.21 -53.24
C LEU A 65 0.07 -42.51 -53.79
N LEU A 66 -0.56 -43.59 -53.31
CA LEU A 66 -1.92 -43.95 -53.70
C LEU A 66 -2.88 -43.80 -52.52
N LEU A 67 -3.98 -43.07 -52.73
CA LEU A 67 -5.10 -43.04 -51.77
C LEU A 67 -5.76 -44.42 -51.73
N ASP A 68 -5.69 -45.08 -50.58
CA ASP A 68 -6.24 -46.41 -50.38
C ASP A 68 -7.72 -46.34 -50.02
N ARG A 69 -8.55 -46.17 -51.05
CA ARG A 69 -10.01 -46.06 -50.91
C ARG A 69 -10.65 -47.34 -50.38
N GLY A 70 -10.08 -48.50 -50.71
CA GLY A 70 -10.56 -49.80 -50.23
C GLY A 70 -10.42 -49.88 -48.72
N PHE A 71 -9.20 -49.66 -48.23
CA PHE A 71 -8.92 -49.64 -46.81
C PHE A 71 -9.69 -48.54 -46.06
N LYS A 72 -9.86 -47.36 -46.68
CA LYS A 72 -10.70 -46.28 -46.13
C LYS A 72 -12.16 -46.69 -45.96
N ASN A 73 -12.71 -47.50 -46.85
CA ASN A 73 -14.07 -48.02 -46.73
C ASN A 73 -14.17 -49.10 -45.65
N ASP A 74 -13.16 -49.98 -45.57
CA ASP A 74 -13.12 -51.05 -44.57
C ASP A 74 -13.11 -50.51 -43.13
N MET A 75 -12.39 -49.40 -42.89
CA MET A 75 -12.35 -48.77 -41.56
C MET A 75 -13.66 -48.06 -41.15
N GLN A 76 -14.63 -47.87 -42.05
CA GLN A 76 -15.85 -47.12 -41.74
C GLN A 76 -16.73 -47.79 -40.67
N THR A 77 -16.59 -49.11 -40.49
CA THR A 77 -17.33 -49.90 -39.52
C THR A 77 -16.64 -49.98 -38.14
N LEU A 78 -15.52 -49.28 -37.95
CA LEU A 78 -14.85 -49.22 -36.65
C LEU A 78 -15.74 -48.52 -35.63
N LEU A 79 -15.87 -49.11 -34.44
CA LEU A 79 -16.57 -48.52 -33.30
C LEU A 79 -15.62 -47.57 -32.56
N ILE A 80 -16.00 -46.29 -32.51
CA ILE A 80 -15.19 -45.18 -31.99
C ILE A 80 -15.89 -44.54 -30.80
N ILE A 81 -15.13 -44.19 -29.76
CA ILE A 81 -15.60 -43.42 -28.61
C ILE A 81 -15.05 -41.99 -28.71
N CYS A 82 -15.93 -40.99 -28.72
CA CYS A 82 -15.54 -39.59 -28.87
C CYS A 82 -14.50 -39.16 -27.80
N SER A 83 -13.45 -38.47 -28.24
CA SER A 83 -12.41 -37.93 -27.35
C SER A 83 -12.94 -36.88 -26.37
N LEU A 84 -14.03 -36.18 -26.71
CA LEU A 84 -14.56 -35.03 -25.96
C LEU A 84 -15.84 -35.29 -25.18
N CYS A 85 -16.55 -36.40 -25.43
CA CYS A 85 -17.77 -36.76 -24.70
C CYS A 85 -17.91 -38.28 -24.50
N SER A 86 -19.09 -38.74 -24.11
CA SER A 86 -19.41 -40.16 -23.92
C SER A 86 -20.02 -40.83 -25.16
N TRP A 87 -20.13 -40.11 -26.28
CA TRP A 87 -20.69 -40.65 -27.51
C TRP A 87 -19.86 -41.81 -28.04
N THR A 88 -20.55 -42.86 -28.50
CA THR A 88 -19.96 -44.04 -29.12
C THR A 88 -20.73 -44.34 -30.41
N GLY A 89 -20.01 -44.59 -31.51
CA GLY A 89 -20.64 -44.86 -32.79
C GLY A 89 -19.64 -45.30 -33.86
N LEU A 90 -20.13 -45.53 -35.07
CA LEU A 90 -19.27 -45.95 -36.19
C LEU A 90 -18.45 -44.78 -36.74
N LEU A 91 -17.26 -45.07 -37.28
CA LEU A 91 -16.36 -44.06 -37.84
C LEU A 91 -17.01 -43.21 -38.94
N ASN A 92 -17.92 -43.79 -39.74
CA ASN A 92 -18.60 -43.08 -40.84
C ASN A 92 -19.45 -41.87 -40.40
N ILE A 93 -19.98 -41.89 -39.18
CA ILE A 93 -20.79 -40.79 -38.62
C ILE A 93 -19.99 -39.93 -37.64
N TYR A 94 -18.73 -40.30 -37.37
CA TYR A 94 -17.94 -39.65 -36.34
C TYR A 94 -17.66 -38.18 -36.65
N GLN A 95 -17.29 -37.85 -37.89
CA GLN A 95 -17.03 -36.44 -38.26
C GLN A 95 -18.28 -35.57 -38.09
N ASN A 96 -19.45 -36.07 -38.48
CA ASN A 96 -20.72 -35.35 -38.32
C ASN A 96 -21.07 -35.16 -36.82
N HIS A 97 -20.79 -36.16 -35.99
CA HIS A 97 -20.92 -36.00 -34.53
C HIS A 97 -20.03 -34.86 -33.99
N LEU A 98 -18.75 -34.81 -34.40
CA LEU A 98 -17.81 -33.76 -33.97
C LEU A 98 -18.30 -32.37 -34.40
N ASP A 99 -18.73 -32.22 -35.66
CA ASP A 99 -19.14 -30.93 -36.21
C ASP A 99 -20.43 -30.39 -35.54
N GLN A 100 -21.37 -31.27 -35.17
CA GLN A 100 -22.64 -30.86 -34.54
C GLN A 100 -22.57 -30.69 -33.02
N ASN A 101 -21.82 -31.56 -32.32
CA ASN A 101 -21.84 -31.63 -30.85
C ASN A 101 -20.63 -30.93 -30.22
N HIS A 102 -19.59 -30.67 -31.00
CA HIS A 102 -18.36 -30.01 -30.54
C HIS A 102 -17.94 -28.86 -31.48
N PRO A 103 -18.81 -27.85 -31.72
CA PRO A 103 -18.48 -26.73 -32.62
C PRO A 103 -17.43 -25.78 -32.04
N ASN A 104 -17.24 -25.74 -30.72
CA ASN A 104 -16.26 -24.88 -30.05
C ASN A 104 -15.50 -25.62 -28.95
N PRO A 105 -14.65 -26.60 -29.29
CA PRO A 105 -13.98 -27.42 -28.29
C PRO A 105 -12.88 -26.64 -27.56
N VAL A 106 -12.59 -27.07 -26.34
CA VAL A 106 -11.62 -26.43 -25.43
C VAL A 106 -10.48 -27.40 -25.16
N CYS A 107 -9.24 -26.91 -25.15
CA CYS A 107 -8.10 -27.71 -24.73
C CYS A 107 -8.08 -27.89 -23.20
N ASP A 108 -8.04 -29.12 -22.72
CA ASP A 108 -8.00 -29.41 -21.28
C ASP A 108 -6.70 -28.92 -20.61
N SER A 109 -5.59 -28.87 -21.34
CA SER A 109 -4.28 -28.49 -20.79
C SER A 109 -4.05 -26.98 -20.74
N CYS A 110 -4.56 -26.21 -21.71
CA CYS A 110 -4.32 -24.76 -21.79
C CYS A 110 -5.59 -23.89 -21.74
N SER A 111 -6.77 -24.50 -21.78
CA SER A 111 -8.09 -23.86 -21.76
C SER A 111 -8.41 -22.94 -22.95
N GLN A 112 -7.63 -22.99 -24.03
CA GLN A 112 -7.92 -22.26 -25.27
C GLN A 112 -9.12 -22.87 -26.00
N LYS A 113 -9.96 -22.01 -26.59
CA LYS A 113 -11.12 -22.37 -27.42
C LYS A 113 -10.71 -22.45 -28.89
N PHE A 114 -11.24 -23.43 -29.60
CA PHE A 114 -11.01 -23.63 -31.03
C PHE A 114 -12.35 -23.64 -31.79
N ASN A 115 -12.30 -23.41 -33.10
CA ASN A 115 -13.50 -23.37 -33.96
C ASN A 115 -13.90 -24.76 -34.47
N SER A 116 -13.06 -25.77 -34.24
CA SER A 116 -13.31 -27.16 -34.64
C SER A 116 -12.46 -28.12 -33.79
N VAL A 117 -12.89 -29.37 -33.67
CA VAL A 117 -12.11 -30.44 -33.01
C VAL A 117 -10.78 -30.68 -33.71
N ASN A 118 -10.75 -30.44 -35.02
CA ASN A 118 -9.57 -30.61 -35.85
C ASN A 118 -8.48 -29.58 -35.52
N ASP A 119 -8.87 -28.33 -35.25
CA ASP A 119 -7.94 -27.29 -34.81
C ASP A 119 -7.42 -27.56 -33.41
N LEU A 120 -8.27 -28.10 -32.53
CA LEU A 120 -7.87 -28.53 -31.20
C LEU A 120 -6.86 -29.69 -31.24
N ASP A 121 -7.10 -30.72 -32.06
CA ASP A 121 -6.18 -31.86 -32.19
C ASP A 121 -4.80 -31.41 -32.72
N ARG A 122 -4.78 -30.52 -33.72
CA ARG A 122 -3.51 -29.92 -34.22
C ARG A 122 -2.77 -29.18 -33.11
N HIS A 123 -3.49 -28.37 -32.33
CA HIS A 123 -2.91 -27.65 -31.20
C HIS A 123 -2.31 -28.61 -30.17
N ILE A 124 -3.06 -29.65 -29.75
CA ILE A 124 -2.58 -30.66 -28.79
C ILE A 124 -1.30 -31.34 -29.28
N GLN A 125 -1.22 -31.65 -30.57
CA GLN A 125 -0.10 -32.35 -31.17
C GLN A 125 1.14 -31.48 -31.39
N HIS A 126 0.97 -30.23 -31.80
CA HIS A 126 2.10 -29.40 -32.26
C HIS A 126 2.33 -28.13 -31.44
N ASP A 127 1.28 -27.51 -30.89
CA ASP A 127 1.35 -26.12 -30.39
C ASP A 127 1.13 -25.99 -28.87
N CYS A 128 0.57 -26.99 -28.20
CA CYS A 128 0.19 -26.87 -26.79
C CYS A 128 1.40 -26.91 -25.86
N GLU A 129 1.84 -25.75 -25.38
CA GLU A 129 2.96 -25.63 -24.43
C GLU A 129 2.70 -26.27 -23.06
N LYS A 130 1.42 -26.29 -22.64
CA LYS A 130 0.97 -26.77 -21.33
C LYS A 130 0.57 -28.24 -21.31
N ILE A 131 0.67 -28.95 -22.44
CA ILE A 131 0.40 -30.38 -22.48
C ILE A 131 1.53 -31.15 -21.79
N THR A 132 1.17 -32.15 -21.00
CA THR A 132 2.12 -33.07 -20.38
C THR A 132 2.39 -34.24 -21.33
N LEU A 133 3.66 -34.50 -21.61
CA LEU A 133 4.11 -35.57 -22.49
C LEU A 133 5.03 -36.53 -21.72
N ASN A 134 5.08 -37.79 -22.15
CA ASN A 134 6.16 -38.68 -21.73
C ASN A 134 7.49 -38.16 -22.31
N CYS A 135 8.57 -38.24 -21.52
CA CYS A 135 9.91 -38.03 -22.05
C CYS A 135 10.20 -38.98 -23.22
N PRO A 136 10.75 -38.53 -24.37
CA PRO A 136 11.10 -39.43 -25.47
C PRO A 136 12.16 -40.48 -25.12
N LEU A 137 12.93 -40.27 -24.04
CA LEU A 137 13.86 -41.27 -23.49
C LEU A 137 13.19 -42.29 -22.55
N LYS A 138 11.85 -42.37 -22.52
CA LYS A 138 11.13 -43.36 -21.72
C LYS A 138 11.52 -44.80 -22.01
N GLN A 139 11.78 -45.12 -23.27
CA GLN A 139 12.20 -46.46 -23.69
C GLN A 139 13.59 -46.86 -23.16
N ILE A 140 14.42 -45.88 -22.78
CA ILE A 140 15.76 -46.11 -22.26
C ILE A 140 15.89 -45.76 -20.76
N GLY A 141 14.76 -45.51 -20.07
CA GLY A 141 14.71 -45.43 -18.60
C GLY A 141 14.26 -44.11 -17.99
N CYS A 142 13.76 -43.13 -18.76
CA CYS A 142 13.18 -41.91 -18.18
C CYS A 142 11.66 -42.04 -17.94
N GLU A 143 11.23 -42.08 -16.68
CA GLU A 143 9.82 -42.23 -16.30
C GLU A 143 9.06 -40.90 -16.15
N GLU A 144 9.74 -39.76 -16.35
CA GLU A 144 9.13 -38.45 -16.10
C GLU A 144 8.11 -38.05 -17.19
N MET A 145 7.02 -37.44 -16.72
CA MET A 145 6.03 -36.77 -17.53
C MET A 145 6.21 -35.25 -17.38
N VAL A 146 6.46 -34.57 -18.49
CA VAL A 146 6.94 -33.18 -18.49
C VAL A 146 6.08 -32.32 -19.39
N LEU A 147 5.85 -31.06 -18.99
CA LEU A 147 5.20 -30.07 -19.84
C LEU A 147 6.03 -29.83 -21.10
N ARG A 148 5.40 -29.72 -22.26
CA ARG A 148 6.08 -29.43 -23.54
C ARG A 148 7.01 -28.21 -23.43
N LEU A 149 6.59 -27.14 -22.77
CA LEU A 149 7.41 -25.93 -22.56
C LEU A 149 8.72 -26.20 -21.80
N ARG A 150 8.73 -27.15 -20.87
CA ARG A 150 9.91 -27.49 -20.04
C ARG A 150 10.70 -28.68 -20.56
N LEU A 151 10.30 -29.23 -21.71
CA LEU A 151 10.91 -30.43 -22.25
C LEU A 151 12.40 -30.20 -22.57
N ALA A 152 12.77 -29.04 -23.12
CA ALA A 152 14.15 -28.69 -23.44
C ALA A 152 15.05 -28.60 -22.19
N GLU A 153 14.58 -27.99 -21.11
CA GLU A 153 15.31 -27.90 -19.83
C GLU A 153 15.50 -29.29 -19.21
N HIS A 154 14.44 -30.10 -19.21
CA HIS A 154 14.48 -31.48 -18.73
C HIS A 154 15.48 -32.33 -19.54
N TYR A 155 15.59 -32.13 -20.86
CA TYR A 155 16.56 -32.81 -21.72
C TYR A 155 18.02 -32.60 -21.31
N ILE A 156 18.35 -31.42 -20.75
CA ILE A 156 19.72 -31.04 -20.37
C ILE A 156 20.04 -31.48 -18.93
N SER A 157 19.09 -32.09 -18.21
CA SER A 157 19.28 -32.55 -16.84
C SER A 157 20.44 -33.55 -16.69
N ASP A 158 21.11 -33.48 -15.54
CA ASP A 158 22.18 -34.40 -15.15
C ASP A 158 21.70 -35.88 -15.13
N GLN A 159 20.40 -36.11 -14.89
CA GLN A 159 19.76 -37.42 -15.03
C GLN A 159 19.82 -37.95 -16.47
N HIS A 160 19.48 -37.11 -17.46
CA HIS A 160 19.57 -37.51 -18.86
C HIS A 160 20.99 -37.67 -19.36
N GLN A 161 21.92 -36.82 -18.90
CA GLN A 161 23.34 -37.00 -19.20
C GLN A 161 23.83 -38.37 -18.72
N ARG A 162 23.41 -38.82 -17.52
CA ARG A 162 23.71 -40.16 -17.01
C ARG A 162 23.04 -41.29 -17.80
N ILE A 163 21.76 -41.16 -18.13
CA ILE A 163 21.03 -42.19 -18.91
C ILE A 163 21.68 -42.36 -20.29
N LEU A 164 21.99 -41.25 -20.98
CA LEU A 164 22.63 -41.27 -22.29
C LEU A 164 24.07 -41.80 -22.21
N ALA A 165 24.87 -41.37 -21.23
CA ALA A 165 26.22 -41.89 -21.03
C ALA A 165 26.21 -43.41 -20.77
N ASN A 166 25.28 -43.90 -19.95
CA ASN A 166 25.11 -45.33 -19.70
C ASN A 166 24.67 -46.10 -20.94
N PHE A 167 23.73 -45.55 -21.72
CA PHE A 167 23.28 -46.15 -22.97
C PHE A 167 24.42 -46.24 -23.99
N VAL A 168 25.18 -45.16 -24.19
CA VAL A 168 26.36 -45.13 -25.08
C VAL A 168 27.43 -46.10 -24.59
N ARG A 169 27.67 -46.19 -23.28
CA ARG A 169 28.62 -47.16 -22.71
C ARG A 169 28.20 -48.60 -22.95
N GLN A 170 26.92 -48.93 -22.75
CA GLN A 170 26.40 -50.27 -23.05
C GLN A 170 26.49 -50.59 -24.55
N MET A 171 26.13 -49.63 -25.41
CA MET A 171 26.26 -49.78 -26.86
C MET A 171 27.72 -49.95 -27.30
N SER A 172 28.66 -49.19 -26.71
CA SER A 172 30.10 -49.33 -26.93
C SER A 172 30.59 -50.70 -26.50
N LEU A 173 30.12 -51.24 -25.37
CA LEU A 173 30.45 -52.60 -24.92
C LEU A 173 29.89 -53.67 -25.87
N ILE A 174 28.66 -53.50 -26.36
CA ILE A 174 28.05 -54.41 -27.34
C ILE A 174 28.82 -54.35 -28.67
N LEU A 175 29.18 -53.16 -29.16
CA LEU A 175 29.99 -52.97 -30.37
C LEU A 175 31.42 -53.54 -30.20
N SER A 176 32.04 -53.34 -29.04
CA SER A 176 33.37 -53.92 -28.72
C SER A 176 33.32 -55.43 -28.65
N ASN A 177 32.27 -56.00 -28.05
CA ASN A 177 32.05 -57.44 -28.02
C ASN A 177 31.75 -58.01 -29.41
N ASN A 178 31.03 -57.28 -30.26
CA ASN A 178 30.79 -57.70 -31.65
C ASN A 178 32.04 -57.61 -32.54
N LEU A 179 32.91 -56.61 -32.31
CA LEU A 179 34.22 -56.52 -32.96
C LEU A 179 35.18 -57.63 -32.47
N ASN A 180 35.15 -57.98 -31.18
CA ASN A 180 35.91 -59.11 -30.62
C ASN A 180 35.35 -60.48 -31.04
N ASN A 181 34.03 -60.55 -31.30
CA ASN A 181 33.34 -61.76 -31.78
C ASN A 181 33.43 -61.96 -33.31
N HIS A 182 34.17 -61.12 -34.05
CA HIS A 182 34.60 -61.50 -35.40
C HIS A 182 35.58 -62.69 -35.42
N SER A 183 35.98 -63.18 -34.24
CA SER A 183 36.61 -64.50 -34.07
C SER A 183 35.60 -65.67 -33.98
N LEU A 184 34.28 -65.42 -34.01
CA LEU A 184 33.21 -66.43 -33.83
C LEU A 184 32.00 -66.26 -34.78
N ILE A 185 32.22 -65.87 -36.04
CA ILE A 185 31.25 -66.15 -37.12
C ILE A 185 31.59 -67.51 -37.73
N GLY A 186 31.17 -68.57 -37.05
CA GLY A 186 30.97 -69.87 -37.69
C GLY A 186 29.50 -69.98 -38.10
N SER A 187 29.16 -69.64 -39.35
CA SER A 187 28.07 -70.23 -40.18
C SER A 187 27.35 -69.32 -41.20
N TYR A 188 27.74 -68.06 -41.43
CA TYR A 188 27.24 -67.30 -42.60
C TYR A 188 28.36 -67.01 -43.60
N GLN A 189 28.03 -67.16 -44.88
CA GLN A 189 28.90 -67.14 -46.04
C GLN A 189 29.95 -66.02 -45.99
N ARG A 190 31.17 -66.36 -46.42
CA ARG A 190 32.26 -65.40 -46.67
C ARG A 190 31.70 -64.24 -47.50
N ILE A 191 31.64 -63.07 -46.88
CA ILE A 191 31.66 -61.83 -47.65
C ILE A 191 33.13 -61.74 -48.11
N ASP A 192 33.39 -62.11 -49.37
CA ASP A 192 34.64 -61.81 -50.04
C ASP A 192 34.72 -60.29 -50.19
N MET A 193 35.18 -59.61 -49.14
CA MET A 193 35.50 -58.19 -49.20
C MET A 193 36.88 -58.04 -49.82
N ASP A 194 36.97 -57.21 -50.87
CA ASP A 194 38.23 -56.84 -51.52
C ASP A 194 39.24 -56.36 -50.45
N PRO A 195 40.48 -56.90 -50.41
CA PRO A 195 41.52 -56.44 -49.47
C PRO A 195 41.69 -54.92 -49.46
N ASN A 196 41.47 -54.26 -50.60
CA ASN A 196 41.54 -52.81 -50.73
C ASN A 196 40.37 -52.07 -50.04
N GLU A 197 39.18 -52.69 -49.93
CA GLU A 197 38.03 -52.17 -49.17
C GLU A 197 38.22 -52.37 -47.66
N PHE A 198 38.80 -53.51 -47.25
CA PHE A 198 39.13 -53.77 -45.84
C PHE A 198 40.17 -52.79 -45.31
N GLU A 199 41.19 -52.47 -46.10
CA GLU A 199 42.22 -51.48 -45.75
C GLU A 199 41.64 -50.07 -45.62
N LYS A 200 40.73 -49.67 -46.51
CA LYS A 200 40.00 -48.39 -46.39
C LYS A 200 39.16 -48.32 -45.12
N ILE A 201 38.43 -49.39 -44.80
CA ILE A 201 37.59 -49.45 -43.60
C ILE A 201 38.46 -49.40 -42.34
N SER A 202 39.55 -50.16 -42.30
CA SER A 202 40.54 -50.16 -41.19
C SER A 202 41.16 -48.77 -40.99
N ASN A 203 41.53 -48.09 -42.08
CA ASN A 203 42.06 -46.73 -42.01
C ASN A 203 40.99 -45.75 -41.52
N ALA A 204 39.74 -45.87 -41.97
CA ALA A 204 38.63 -45.05 -41.51
C ALA A 204 38.31 -45.27 -40.03
N THR A 205 38.34 -46.52 -39.53
CA THR A 205 38.16 -46.81 -38.10
C THR A 205 39.29 -46.27 -37.24
N ASN A 206 40.55 -46.34 -37.71
CA ASN A 206 41.68 -45.77 -36.97
C ASN A 206 41.58 -44.24 -36.87
N ILE A 207 41.20 -43.56 -37.95
CA ILE A 207 40.94 -42.11 -37.96
C ILE A 207 39.80 -41.75 -36.99
N LEU A 208 38.72 -42.52 -36.99
CA LEU A 208 37.60 -42.33 -36.05
C LEU A 208 38.04 -42.53 -34.60
N LEU A 209 38.89 -43.53 -34.32
CA LEU A 209 39.41 -43.77 -32.98
C LEU A 209 40.27 -42.61 -32.47
N ASP A 210 41.14 -42.06 -33.32
CA ASP A 210 41.97 -40.89 -32.98
C ASP A 210 41.13 -39.63 -32.75
N ASN A 211 40.09 -39.43 -33.56
CA ASN A 211 39.14 -38.33 -33.39
C ASN A 211 38.34 -38.47 -32.08
N ILE A 212 37.92 -39.69 -31.73
CA ILE A 212 37.25 -39.96 -30.44
C ILE A 212 38.19 -39.67 -29.28
N LYS A 213 39.46 -40.07 -29.39
CA LYS A 213 40.46 -39.84 -28.34
C LYS A 213 40.71 -38.34 -28.11
N THR A 214 40.87 -37.57 -29.19
CA THR A 214 41.00 -36.11 -29.10
C THR A 214 39.76 -35.44 -28.51
N LEU A 215 38.56 -35.92 -28.83
CA LEU A 215 37.33 -35.44 -28.20
C LEU A 215 37.26 -35.76 -26.70
N VAL A 216 37.76 -36.93 -26.28
CA VAL A 216 37.85 -37.29 -24.85
C VAL A 216 38.82 -36.37 -24.10
N ASP A 217 40.01 -36.11 -24.66
CA ASP A 217 41.00 -35.20 -24.06
C ASP A 217 40.44 -33.76 -23.96
N GLU A 218 39.70 -33.32 -24.98
CA GLU A 218 39.00 -32.03 -25.00
C GLU A 218 37.93 -31.94 -23.91
N LEU A 219 37.13 -33.00 -23.74
CA LEU A 219 36.12 -33.10 -22.70
C LEU A 219 36.74 -33.03 -21.30
N GLU A 220 37.86 -33.71 -21.06
CA GLU A 220 38.58 -33.65 -19.78
C GLU A 220 39.06 -32.23 -19.47
N ARG A 221 39.63 -31.53 -20.46
CA ARG A 221 40.04 -30.12 -20.28
C ARG A 221 38.86 -29.21 -19.94
N LEU A 222 37.76 -29.34 -20.67
CA LEU A 222 36.55 -28.55 -20.43
C LEU A 222 35.94 -28.85 -19.05
N THR A 223 36.00 -30.09 -18.57
CA THR A 223 35.57 -30.41 -17.21
C THR A 223 36.44 -29.75 -16.14
N LEU A 224 37.76 -29.64 -16.35
CA LEU A 224 38.66 -28.96 -15.42
C LEU A 224 38.39 -27.45 -15.39
N GLU A 225 38.19 -26.81 -16.55
CA GLU A 225 37.84 -25.39 -16.63
C GLU A 225 36.49 -25.10 -15.95
N ARG A 226 35.49 -25.96 -16.18
CA ARG A 226 34.20 -25.89 -15.49
C ARG A 226 34.38 -25.92 -13.98
N ASP A 227 35.20 -26.82 -13.46
CA ASP A 227 35.39 -26.98 -12.01
C ASP A 227 36.11 -25.76 -11.40
N GLN A 228 37.06 -25.15 -12.12
CA GLN A 228 37.70 -23.91 -11.70
C GLN A 228 36.71 -22.74 -11.64
N ILE A 229 35.85 -22.61 -12.65
CA ILE A 229 34.80 -21.59 -12.69
C ILE A 229 33.79 -21.82 -11.55
N HIS A 230 33.41 -23.07 -11.31
CA HIS A 230 32.50 -23.44 -10.23
C HIS A 230 33.05 -23.01 -8.86
N ASN A 231 34.33 -23.26 -8.59
CA ASN A 231 34.96 -22.87 -7.32
C ASN A 231 35.00 -21.35 -7.13
N LYS A 232 35.31 -20.58 -8.19
CA LYS A 232 35.25 -19.11 -8.15
C LYS A 232 33.82 -18.60 -7.93
N LEU A 233 32.84 -19.25 -8.56
CA LEU A 233 31.44 -18.89 -8.38
C LEU A 233 31.01 -19.12 -6.92
N GLN A 234 31.42 -20.23 -6.30
CA GLN A 234 31.16 -20.50 -4.89
C GLN A 234 31.77 -19.46 -3.96
N SER A 235 33.01 -19.02 -4.21
CA SER A 235 33.62 -17.96 -3.38
C SER A 235 32.87 -16.64 -3.50
N PHE A 236 32.46 -16.25 -4.71
CA PHE A 236 31.66 -15.04 -4.92
C PHE A 236 30.28 -15.13 -4.27
N ILE A 237 29.63 -16.30 -4.30
CA ILE A 237 28.35 -16.52 -3.61
C ILE A 237 28.53 -16.34 -2.10
N GLN A 238 29.63 -16.83 -1.54
CA GLN A 238 29.89 -16.67 -0.11
C GLN A 238 30.14 -15.20 0.28
N GLU A 239 30.94 -14.47 -0.50
CA GLU A 239 31.18 -13.03 -0.28
C GLU A 239 29.90 -12.20 -0.37
N THR A 240 29.10 -12.43 -1.41
CA THR A 240 27.81 -11.72 -1.61
C THR A 240 26.82 -12.03 -0.50
N THR A 241 26.82 -13.24 0.05
CA THR A 241 25.98 -13.61 1.20
C THR A 241 26.38 -12.85 2.46
N ILE A 242 27.69 -12.69 2.71
CA ILE A 242 28.20 -11.92 3.86
C ILE A 242 27.83 -10.44 3.72
N LEU A 243 28.07 -9.86 2.54
CA LEU A 243 27.71 -8.48 2.22
C LEU A 243 26.21 -8.23 2.40
N LYS A 244 25.36 -9.14 1.93
CA LYS A 244 23.91 -9.04 2.09
C LYS A 244 23.51 -8.99 3.57
N LYS A 245 24.09 -9.87 4.40
CA LYS A 245 23.82 -9.88 5.84
C LYS A 245 24.28 -8.59 6.52
N SER A 246 25.45 -8.06 6.15
CA SER A 246 25.94 -6.78 6.67
C SER A 246 25.00 -5.63 6.33
N ILE A 247 24.49 -5.59 5.10
CA ILE A 247 23.52 -4.57 4.65
C ILE A 247 22.20 -4.71 5.42
N GLU A 248 21.73 -5.93 5.69
CA GLU A 248 20.52 -6.16 6.50
C GLU A 248 20.69 -5.67 7.95
N GLU A 249 21.86 -5.89 8.55
CA GLU A 249 22.19 -5.39 9.90
C GLU A 249 22.26 -3.86 9.94
N GLU A 250 22.91 -3.23 8.95
CA GLU A 250 22.98 -1.77 8.83
C GLU A 250 21.59 -1.16 8.61
N ASN A 251 20.75 -1.74 7.75
CA ASN A 251 19.38 -1.28 7.53
C ASN A 251 18.54 -1.33 8.82
N SER A 252 18.66 -2.41 9.59
CA SER A 252 17.99 -2.53 10.89
C SER A 252 18.45 -1.44 11.89
N SER A 253 19.74 -1.09 11.87
CA SER A 253 20.28 0.01 12.68
C SER A 253 19.71 1.37 12.24
N ILE A 254 19.65 1.62 10.93
CA ILE A 254 19.07 2.83 10.34
C ILE A 254 17.60 2.98 10.72
N ASP A 255 16.82 1.90 10.67
CA ASP A 255 15.41 1.91 11.08
C ASP A 255 15.26 2.30 12.56
N GLY A 256 16.13 1.78 13.43
CA GLY A 256 16.17 2.18 14.84
C GLY A 256 16.51 3.66 15.04
N ILE A 257 17.47 4.20 14.29
CA ILE A 257 17.84 5.62 14.34
C ILE A 257 16.68 6.50 13.86
N ASN A 258 16.04 6.13 12.74
CA ASN A 258 14.89 6.86 12.20
C ASN A 258 13.73 6.92 13.18
N HIS A 259 13.43 5.80 13.86
CA HIS A 259 12.39 5.76 14.89
C HIS A 259 12.72 6.69 16.06
N ASN A 260 13.96 6.66 16.56
CA ASN A 260 14.42 7.53 17.64
C ASN A 260 14.39 9.01 17.22
N GLN A 261 14.74 9.31 15.97
CA GLN A 261 14.67 10.67 15.43
C GLN A 261 13.22 11.18 15.44
N GLN A 262 12.26 10.38 14.98
CA GLN A 262 10.83 10.75 15.00
C GLN A 262 10.33 11.06 16.42
N ILE A 263 10.70 10.23 17.40
CA ILE A 263 10.34 10.48 18.81
C ILE A 263 10.97 11.79 19.29
N THR A 264 12.23 12.04 18.93
CA THR A 264 12.95 13.25 19.33
C THR A 264 12.30 14.51 18.74
N GLU A 265 11.90 14.47 17.47
CA GLU A 265 11.18 15.56 16.80
C GLU A 265 9.82 15.83 17.47
N GLN A 266 9.07 14.79 17.83
CA GLN A 266 7.81 14.93 18.57
C GLN A 266 8.02 15.55 19.95
N ASN A 267 9.06 15.13 20.67
CA ASN A 267 9.43 15.70 21.97
C ASN A 267 9.86 17.17 21.85
N LEU A 268 10.58 17.52 20.80
CA LEU A 268 10.97 18.91 20.51
C LEU A 268 9.73 19.79 20.31
N LEU A 269 8.80 19.38 19.45
CA LEU A 269 7.55 20.12 19.20
C LEU A 269 6.73 20.29 20.49
N SER A 270 6.64 19.24 21.31
CA SER A 270 5.97 19.30 22.62
C SER A 270 6.68 20.27 23.57
N MET A 271 8.01 20.30 23.56
CA MET A 271 8.81 21.20 24.38
C MET A 271 8.69 22.66 23.91
N GLU A 272 8.70 22.91 22.60
CA GLU A 272 8.44 24.23 22.02
C GLU A 272 7.06 24.76 22.40
N GLN A 273 6.03 23.91 22.37
CA GLN A 273 4.69 24.27 22.84
C GLN A 273 4.69 24.63 24.33
N LYS A 274 5.39 23.85 25.17
CA LYS A 274 5.53 24.15 26.61
C LYS A 274 6.29 25.47 26.83
N LEU A 275 7.37 25.71 26.10
CA LEU A 275 8.16 26.95 26.18
C LEU A 275 7.33 28.16 25.76
N ASN A 276 6.59 28.06 24.66
CA ASN A 276 5.68 29.10 24.21
C ASN A 276 4.61 29.39 25.28
N ASN A 277 3.99 28.36 25.86
CA ASN A 277 3.03 28.54 26.94
C ASN A 277 3.66 29.20 28.18
N MET A 278 4.89 28.83 28.54
CA MET A 278 5.61 29.39 29.68
C MET A 278 5.98 30.85 29.46
N SER A 279 6.40 31.22 28.25
CA SER A 279 6.70 32.61 27.88
C SER A 279 5.48 33.54 27.94
N LEU A 280 4.27 32.97 27.78
CA LEU A 280 3.00 33.71 27.79
C LEU A 280 2.30 33.66 29.17
N SER A 281 2.79 32.86 30.11
CA SER A 281 2.17 32.72 31.43
C SER A 281 2.39 33.97 32.28
N SER A 282 1.31 34.50 32.87
CA SER A 282 1.38 35.54 33.91
C SER A 282 1.23 34.93 35.30
N TYR A 283 1.81 35.60 36.31
CA TYR A 283 1.83 35.14 37.71
C TYR A 283 1.38 36.25 38.68
N ASP A 284 0.57 37.20 38.25
CA ASP A 284 0.05 38.27 39.10
C ASP A 284 -1.48 38.34 39.11
N GLY A 285 -2.14 37.29 38.62
CA GLY A 285 -3.59 37.24 38.48
C GLY A 285 -4.14 38.08 37.33
N THR A 286 -3.30 38.72 36.51
CA THR A 286 -3.69 39.42 35.30
C THR A 286 -3.07 38.77 34.07
N PHE A 287 -3.88 38.42 33.08
CA PHE A 287 -3.41 37.80 31.85
C PHE A 287 -4.02 38.46 30.62
N THR A 288 -3.18 38.82 29.65
CA THR A 288 -3.60 39.43 28.38
C THR A 288 -3.40 38.44 27.25
N TRP A 289 -4.52 37.99 26.67
CA TRP A 289 -4.55 37.08 25.55
C TRP A 289 -4.54 37.82 24.22
N LYS A 290 -3.41 37.73 23.51
CA LYS A 290 -3.31 38.13 22.10
C LYS A 290 -3.83 36.99 21.22
N ILE A 291 -4.91 37.22 20.49
CA ILE A 291 -5.50 36.24 19.58
C ILE A 291 -5.30 36.73 18.15
N THR A 292 -4.47 36.03 17.38
CA THR A 292 -4.23 36.28 15.95
C THR A 292 -5.17 35.46 15.07
N ASN A 293 -5.21 35.72 13.77
CA ASN A 293 -5.95 34.94 12.77
C ASN A 293 -7.45 34.87 13.13
N VAL A 294 -8.01 36.00 13.53
CA VAL A 294 -9.37 36.09 14.08
C VAL A 294 -10.41 35.74 13.01
N GLN A 295 -10.23 36.18 11.77
CA GLN A 295 -11.14 35.87 10.67
C GLN A 295 -11.22 34.36 10.38
N GLU A 296 -10.08 33.69 10.37
CA GLU A 296 -10.01 32.23 10.21
C GLU A 296 -10.75 31.52 11.34
N LYS A 297 -10.48 31.92 12.60
CA LYS A 297 -11.12 31.33 13.78
C LYS A 297 -12.62 31.61 13.87
N ILE A 298 -13.08 32.78 13.42
CA ILE A 298 -14.52 33.07 13.28
C ILE A 298 -15.15 32.14 12.24
N THR A 299 -14.49 31.97 11.09
CA THR A 299 -14.97 31.09 10.02
C THR A 299 -15.06 29.65 10.50
N ALA A 300 -14.03 29.16 11.20
CA ALA A 300 -14.01 27.83 11.82
C ALA A 300 -15.10 27.65 12.88
N ALA A 301 -15.39 28.69 13.67
CA ALA A 301 -16.47 28.66 14.66
C ALA A 301 -17.87 28.64 14.00
N LYS A 302 -18.06 29.35 12.88
CA LYS A 302 -19.31 29.36 12.11
C LYS A 302 -19.55 28.03 11.38
N SER A 303 -18.50 27.44 10.80
CA SER A 303 -18.56 26.13 10.14
C SER A 303 -18.58 24.95 11.13
N ARG A 304 -18.42 25.22 12.43
CA ARG A 304 -18.36 24.24 13.53
C ARG A 304 -17.16 23.28 13.44
N THR A 305 -16.13 23.59 12.65
CA THR A 305 -14.88 22.82 12.65
C THR A 305 -14.13 22.98 13.97
N GLN A 306 -14.15 24.19 14.54
CA GLN A 306 -13.63 24.48 15.88
C GLN A 306 -14.52 25.50 16.58
N THR A 307 -15.36 25.03 17.51
CA THR A 307 -16.38 25.87 18.17
C THR A 307 -15.84 26.78 19.25
N SER A 308 -14.71 26.41 19.88
CA SER A 308 -14.07 27.18 20.95
C SER A 308 -12.56 27.06 20.90
N ILE A 309 -11.87 28.08 21.41
CA ILE A 309 -10.42 28.10 21.60
C ILE A 309 -10.07 28.35 23.07
N TYR A 310 -8.89 27.87 23.49
CA TYR A 310 -8.38 28.05 24.86
C TYR A 310 -7.17 28.99 24.87
N SER A 311 -7.05 29.79 25.92
CA SER A 311 -5.83 30.55 26.17
C SER A 311 -4.73 29.67 26.75
N PRO A 312 -3.46 30.10 26.65
CA PRO A 312 -2.42 29.61 27.53
C PRO A 312 -2.83 29.72 29.02
N PRO A 313 -2.32 28.84 29.89
CA PRO A 313 -2.53 28.97 31.33
C PRO A 313 -1.90 30.25 31.89
N PHE A 314 -2.51 30.78 32.94
CA PHE A 314 -1.97 31.86 33.76
C PHE A 314 -2.27 31.58 35.23
N TYR A 315 -1.60 32.33 36.11
CA TYR A 315 -1.59 32.06 37.54
C TYR A 315 -1.89 33.30 38.35
N SER A 316 -2.48 33.12 39.53
CA SER A 316 -2.71 34.22 40.48
C SER A 316 -1.43 34.68 41.17
N SER A 317 -0.47 33.78 41.34
CA SER A 317 0.88 34.00 41.87
C SER A 317 1.80 32.86 41.40
N SER A 318 3.10 32.92 41.67
CA SER A 318 4.05 31.81 41.40
C SER A 318 3.66 30.48 42.06
N THR A 319 2.88 30.53 43.14
CA THR A 319 2.37 29.37 43.90
C THR A 319 0.84 29.35 43.97
N GLY A 320 0.18 30.06 43.05
CA GLY A 320 -1.24 30.36 43.11
C GLY A 320 -2.12 29.41 42.29
N TYR A 321 -3.39 29.80 42.11
CA TYR A 321 -4.34 29.07 41.29
C TYR A 321 -3.86 29.05 39.83
N LYS A 322 -4.00 27.90 39.15
CA LYS A 322 -3.78 27.77 37.70
C LYS A 322 -5.11 27.93 36.97
N MET A 323 -5.15 28.77 35.95
CA MET A 323 -6.37 29.19 35.28
C MET A 323 -6.15 29.34 33.78
N CYS A 324 -7.22 29.25 32.99
CA CYS A 324 -7.19 29.66 31.58
C CYS A 324 -8.56 30.22 31.15
N LEU A 325 -8.61 30.74 29.92
CA LEU A 325 -9.83 31.23 29.29
C LEU A 325 -10.30 30.27 28.21
N ARG A 326 -11.61 30.19 28.02
CA ARG A 326 -12.25 29.52 26.89
C ARG A 326 -13.14 30.52 26.15
N LEU A 327 -12.87 30.72 24.88
CA LEU A 327 -13.54 31.70 24.02
C LEU A 327 -14.32 31.02 22.91
N TYR A 328 -15.57 31.45 22.72
CA TYR A 328 -16.43 31.05 21.61
C TYR A 328 -16.72 32.28 20.75
N LEU A 329 -16.02 32.35 19.61
CA LEU A 329 -16.13 33.48 18.68
C LEU A 329 -17.47 33.56 17.96
N ASN A 330 -18.26 32.49 17.96
CA ASN A 330 -19.62 32.44 17.40
C ASN A 330 -20.69 32.13 18.47
N GLY A 331 -20.35 32.35 19.74
CA GLY A 331 -21.23 32.17 20.89
C GLY A 331 -21.46 30.71 21.30
N ASP A 332 -21.92 30.53 22.54
CA ASP A 332 -22.24 29.25 23.16
C ASP A 332 -23.67 29.25 23.74
N GLY A 333 -24.32 28.09 23.73
CA GLY A 333 -25.67 27.91 24.27
C GLY A 333 -26.70 28.90 23.67
N ASN A 334 -27.40 29.62 24.55
CA ASN A 334 -28.44 30.59 24.15
C ASN A 334 -27.90 31.89 23.53
N ALA A 335 -26.57 32.06 23.48
CA ALA A 335 -25.89 33.20 22.90
C ALA A 335 -25.27 32.89 21.53
N GLN A 336 -25.42 31.65 21.06
CA GLN A 336 -24.90 31.20 19.77
C GLN A 336 -25.40 32.09 18.62
N ASN A 337 -24.52 32.41 17.68
CA ASN A 337 -24.73 33.29 16.53
C ASN A 337 -25.14 34.74 16.84
N THR A 338 -25.16 35.16 18.11
CA THR A 338 -25.56 36.52 18.49
C THR A 338 -24.47 37.25 19.25
N HIS A 339 -23.73 36.55 20.12
CA HIS A 339 -22.67 37.13 20.94
C HIS A 339 -21.40 36.29 20.89
N ILE A 340 -20.29 36.91 21.26
CA ILE A 340 -19.08 36.24 21.71
C ILE A 340 -19.33 35.77 23.14
N SER A 341 -19.00 34.52 23.42
CA SER A 341 -19.06 33.97 24.78
C SER A 341 -17.66 33.76 25.32
N LEU A 342 -17.40 34.24 26.54
CA LEU A 342 -16.10 34.17 27.19
C LEU A 342 -16.23 33.54 28.57
N PHE A 343 -15.46 32.49 28.80
CA PHE A 343 -15.52 31.70 30.02
C PHE A 343 -14.15 31.60 30.69
N PHE A 344 -14.18 31.60 32.01
CA PHE A 344 -13.06 31.29 32.88
C PHE A 344 -13.04 29.79 33.18
N VAL A 345 -11.84 29.22 33.26
CA VAL A 345 -11.62 27.82 33.58
C VAL A 345 -10.59 27.74 34.71
N LEU A 346 -11.00 27.12 35.81
CA LEU A 346 -10.10 26.74 36.89
C LEU A 346 -9.42 25.42 36.52
N MET A 347 -8.09 25.38 36.57
CA MET A 347 -7.28 24.22 36.21
C MET A 347 -6.61 23.62 37.44
N ARG A 348 -6.28 22.32 37.37
CA ARG A 348 -5.50 21.67 38.41
C ARG A 348 -4.10 22.28 38.50
N GLY A 349 -3.78 22.88 39.64
CA GLY A 349 -2.48 23.47 39.95
C GLY A 349 -1.59 22.53 40.76
N GLU A 350 -0.28 22.78 40.73
CA GLU A 350 0.70 22.03 41.54
C GLU A 350 0.54 22.33 43.04
N TYR A 351 0.09 23.55 43.37
CA TYR A 351 -0.05 24.05 44.74
C TYR A 351 -1.48 23.94 45.28
N ASP A 352 -2.41 23.26 44.59
CA ASP A 352 -3.82 23.15 45.00
C ASP A 352 -4.01 22.60 46.44
N ALA A 353 -3.02 21.89 46.99
CA ALA A 353 -3.08 21.37 48.36
C ALA A 353 -3.00 22.46 49.45
N ILE A 354 -2.40 23.61 49.15
CA ILE A 354 -2.22 24.72 50.09
C ILE A 354 -3.11 25.93 49.77
N LEU A 355 -3.94 25.83 48.73
CA LEU A 355 -4.86 26.88 48.31
C LEU A 355 -6.26 26.69 48.91
N SER A 356 -6.99 27.79 49.05
CA SER A 356 -8.35 27.78 49.60
C SER A 356 -9.37 27.48 48.50
N PHE A 357 -10.26 26.52 48.75
CA PHE A 357 -11.37 26.21 47.86
C PHE A 357 -12.70 26.24 48.62
N PRO A 358 -13.82 26.56 47.96
CA PRO A 358 -13.96 26.87 46.52
C PRO A 358 -13.39 28.23 46.13
N PHE A 359 -12.94 28.36 44.87
CA PHE A 359 -12.46 29.62 44.30
C PHE A 359 -13.58 30.67 44.34
N CYS A 360 -13.32 31.81 44.99
CA CYS A 360 -14.34 32.82 45.28
C CYS A 360 -13.92 34.25 44.88
N PHE A 361 -12.84 34.41 44.13
CA PHE A 361 -12.37 35.73 43.72
C PHE A 361 -13.10 36.21 42.47
N LYS A 362 -13.48 37.49 42.45
CA LYS A 362 -14.20 38.08 41.32
C LYS A 362 -13.33 38.04 40.07
N VAL A 363 -13.93 37.63 38.95
CA VAL A 363 -13.24 37.53 37.65
C VAL A 363 -13.71 38.68 36.76
N ILE A 364 -12.76 39.45 36.24
CA ILE A 364 -13.01 40.62 35.41
C ILE A 364 -12.43 40.39 34.03
N PHE A 365 -13.24 40.55 32.99
CA PHE A 365 -12.83 40.48 31.60
C PHE A 365 -12.84 41.85 30.96
N CYS A 366 -11.91 42.06 30.02
CA CYS A 366 -11.80 43.27 29.23
C CYS A 366 -11.46 42.89 27.78
N LEU A 367 -12.30 43.31 26.83
CA LEU A 367 -11.97 43.32 25.40
C LEU A 367 -11.45 44.71 25.04
N TYR A 368 -10.22 44.78 24.56
CA TYR A 368 -9.57 46.04 24.27
C TYR A 368 -10.09 46.71 22.99
N ASP A 369 -10.60 47.94 23.12
CA ASP A 369 -10.58 48.92 22.04
C ASP A 369 -9.11 49.26 21.69
N GLN A 370 -8.72 49.00 20.45
CA GLN A 370 -7.38 49.23 19.89
C GLN A 370 -7.27 50.59 19.18
N THR A 371 -8.21 51.50 19.44
CA THR A 371 -8.20 52.89 19.00
C THR A 371 -7.88 53.84 20.15
N ASN A 372 -7.67 55.11 19.83
CA ASN A 372 -7.44 56.15 20.83
C ASN A 372 -8.71 56.49 21.66
N GLN A 373 -9.86 55.86 21.40
CA GLN A 373 -11.09 56.11 22.16
C GLN A 373 -11.13 55.36 23.50
N GLN A 374 -10.36 54.28 23.66
CA GLN A 374 -10.27 53.47 24.88
C GLN A 374 -11.64 53.03 25.44
N LYS A 375 -12.61 52.75 24.56
CA LYS A 375 -13.95 52.25 24.92
C LYS A 375 -13.94 50.73 25.06
N HIS A 376 -13.17 50.24 26.01
CA HIS A 376 -13.06 48.82 26.31
C HIS A 376 -14.42 48.22 26.72
N ILE A 377 -14.69 46.97 26.30
CA ILE A 377 -15.85 46.22 26.80
C ILE A 377 -15.40 45.48 28.05
N ILE A 378 -15.88 45.93 29.21
CA ILE A 378 -15.50 45.39 30.52
C ILE A 378 -16.73 44.76 31.14
N ASP A 379 -16.62 43.49 31.55
CA ASP A 379 -17.66 42.82 32.32
C ASP A 379 -17.03 41.87 33.34
N SER A 380 -17.77 41.52 34.38
CA SER A 380 -17.25 40.73 35.50
C SER A 380 -18.33 39.85 36.10
N PHE A 381 -17.93 38.73 36.68
CA PHE A 381 -18.82 37.89 37.45
C PHE A 381 -18.18 37.47 38.78
N GLN A 382 -19.05 37.19 39.75
CA GLN A 382 -18.68 36.62 41.03
C GLN A 382 -18.87 35.09 40.95
N PRO A 383 -17.83 34.27 41.19
CA PRO A 383 -17.99 32.81 41.22
C PRO A 383 -19.07 32.34 42.21
N ASP A 384 -19.97 31.45 41.76
CA ASP A 384 -20.89 30.74 42.67
C ASP A 384 -20.14 29.59 43.36
N VAL A 385 -19.84 29.76 44.64
CA VAL A 385 -19.13 28.78 45.47
C VAL A 385 -19.80 27.41 45.57
N ARG A 386 -21.08 27.29 45.16
CA ARG A 386 -21.79 26.00 45.11
C ARG A 386 -21.60 25.28 43.77
N SER A 387 -21.11 25.98 42.75
CA SER A 387 -20.89 25.40 41.42
C SER A 387 -19.65 24.49 41.41
N ASN A 388 -19.74 23.39 40.67
CA ASN A 388 -18.63 22.48 40.41
C ASN A 388 -17.48 23.15 39.63
N SER A 389 -17.74 24.25 38.92
CA SER A 389 -16.72 25.01 38.18
C SER A 389 -15.60 25.57 39.08
N PHE A 390 -15.90 25.84 40.35
CA PHE A 390 -15.01 26.54 41.27
C PHE A 390 -14.56 25.69 42.47
N GLN A 391 -14.98 24.42 42.52
CA GLN A 391 -14.44 23.48 43.51
C GLN A 391 -12.99 23.14 43.21
N ARG A 392 -12.31 22.53 44.18
CA ARG A 392 -10.95 22.01 43.98
C ARG A 392 -10.91 21.06 42.76
N PRO A 393 -10.07 21.33 41.75
CA PRO A 393 -9.99 20.50 40.56
C PRO A 393 -9.66 19.04 40.86
N ARG A 394 -10.43 18.13 40.26
CA ARG A 394 -10.16 16.68 40.29
C ARG A 394 -9.62 16.15 38.96
N SER A 395 -9.87 16.88 37.87
CA SER A 395 -9.36 16.71 36.52
C SER A 395 -8.46 17.88 36.14
N ASP A 396 -7.80 17.83 34.98
CA ASP A 396 -6.92 18.91 34.50
C ASP A 396 -7.64 20.27 34.39
N MET A 397 -8.92 20.25 34.05
CA MET A 397 -9.78 21.44 33.96
C MET A 397 -11.14 21.16 34.62
N ASN A 398 -11.67 22.16 35.31
CA ASN A 398 -13.07 22.18 35.73
C ASN A 398 -13.99 22.62 34.57
N ILE A 399 -15.31 22.53 34.81
CA ILE A 399 -16.32 23.05 33.88
C ILE A 399 -16.18 24.57 33.78
N ALA A 400 -16.08 25.08 32.55
CA ALA A 400 -15.96 26.50 32.27
C ALA A 400 -17.18 27.30 32.80
N SER A 401 -16.95 28.50 33.33
CA SER A 401 -18.01 29.39 33.82
C SER A 401 -17.66 30.84 33.51
N GLY A 402 -18.64 31.66 33.17
CA GLY A 402 -18.40 33.01 32.68
C GLY A 402 -19.62 33.63 32.00
N LEU A 403 -19.38 34.34 30.90
CA LEU A 403 -20.34 35.25 30.29
C LEU A 403 -20.75 34.75 28.89
N PRO A 404 -21.92 34.10 28.74
CA PRO A 404 -22.44 33.70 27.43
C PRO A 404 -22.63 34.89 26.48
N LYS A 405 -23.05 36.05 26.99
CA LYS A 405 -23.32 37.26 26.20
C LYS A 405 -22.30 38.36 26.51
N PHE A 406 -21.01 38.06 26.34
CA PHE A 406 -19.93 39.00 26.70
C PHE A 406 -19.88 40.22 25.77
N ALA A 407 -19.90 40.01 24.46
CA ALA A 407 -19.93 41.11 23.49
C ALA A 407 -20.77 40.73 22.26
N PRO A 408 -21.57 41.63 21.68
CA PRO A 408 -22.42 41.29 20.54
C PRO A 408 -21.58 41.04 19.28
N LEU A 409 -21.94 40.06 18.46
CA LEU A 409 -21.19 39.75 17.22
C LEU A 409 -21.24 40.87 16.19
N THR A 410 -22.21 41.78 16.30
CA THR A 410 -22.34 42.95 15.44
C THR A 410 -21.09 43.85 15.48
N ILE A 411 -20.30 43.81 16.57
CA ILE A 411 -19.02 44.54 16.62
C ILE A 411 -18.05 44.10 15.52
N PHE A 412 -18.10 42.82 15.11
CA PHE A 412 -17.24 42.27 14.06
C PHE A 412 -17.70 42.61 12.64
N GLN A 413 -18.90 43.15 12.47
CA GLN A 413 -19.48 43.46 11.16
C GLN A 413 -19.23 44.91 10.72
N GLN A 414 -18.65 45.75 11.59
CA GLN A 414 -18.37 47.15 11.29
C GLN A 414 -17.07 47.29 10.46
N GLU A 415 -17.12 48.08 9.38
CA GLU A 415 -15.96 48.31 8.48
C GLU A 415 -14.74 48.93 9.17
N ASN A 416 -14.93 49.58 10.33
CA ASN A 416 -13.86 50.13 11.17
C ASN A 416 -13.97 49.63 12.61
N ASN A 417 -13.89 48.31 12.79
CA ASN A 417 -14.02 47.68 14.09
C ASN A 417 -12.89 48.12 15.06
N PRO A 418 -13.21 48.78 16.19
CA PRO A 418 -12.20 49.22 17.15
C PRO A 418 -11.53 48.04 17.89
N TYR A 419 -12.19 46.89 17.98
CA TYR A 419 -11.74 45.73 18.77
C TYR A 419 -10.88 44.74 17.97
N VAL A 420 -10.99 44.72 16.64
CA VAL A 420 -10.16 43.86 15.75
C VAL A 420 -9.29 44.74 14.87
N ARG A 421 -7.96 44.66 15.02
CA ARG A 421 -7.02 45.35 14.14
C ARG A 421 -5.91 44.42 13.70
N ASN A 422 -5.53 44.50 12.43
CA ASN A 422 -4.55 43.60 11.79
C ASN A 422 -4.87 42.11 12.05
N ASP A 423 -6.15 41.76 12.02
CA ASP A 423 -6.65 40.40 12.31
C ASP A 423 -6.26 39.87 13.70
N ILE A 424 -6.22 40.78 14.69
CA ILE A 424 -5.86 40.50 16.08
C ILE A 424 -6.90 41.11 17.03
N ILE A 425 -7.26 40.36 18.08
CA ILE A 425 -7.97 40.88 19.26
C ILE A 425 -7.13 40.68 20.52
N PHE A 426 -7.37 41.54 21.52
CA PHE A 426 -6.78 41.44 22.84
C PHE A 426 -7.86 41.32 23.91
N ILE A 427 -7.85 40.22 24.66
CA ILE A 427 -8.74 39.97 25.78
C ILE A 427 -7.89 39.86 27.04
N THR A 428 -8.20 40.65 28.07
CA THR A 428 -7.55 40.55 29.37
C THR A 428 -8.51 40.01 30.40
N VAL A 429 -7.98 39.15 31.27
CA VAL A 429 -8.63 38.70 32.49
C VAL A 429 -7.83 39.17 33.69
N THR A 430 -8.52 39.67 34.70
CA THR A 430 -7.96 40.07 35.99
C THR A 430 -8.74 39.40 37.11
N ILE A 431 -8.03 38.70 37.99
CA ILE A 431 -8.58 38.15 39.22
C ILE A 431 -8.49 39.23 40.29
N ASP A 432 -9.64 39.68 40.77
CA ASP A 432 -9.74 40.79 41.71
C ASP A 432 -9.67 40.28 43.15
N PHE A 433 -8.48 40.38 43.74
CA PHE A 433 -8.21 40.04 45.13
C PHE A 433 -8.57 41.17 46.11
N ASN A 434 -8.80 42.40 45.60
CA ASN A 434 -8.95 43.61 46.40
C ASN A 434 -10.39 44.16 46.42
N ASN A 435 -11.35 43.46 45.80
CA ASN A 435 -12.73 43.90 45.66
C ASN A 435 -12.84 45.31 45.04
N THR A 436 -12.17 45.50 43.91
CA THR A 436 -12.09 46.76 43.19
C THR A 436 -13.50 47.24 42.76
N PRO A 437 -13.89 48.48 43.11
CA PRO A 437 -15.18 49.05 42.71
C PRO A 437 -15.36 49.10 41.19
N LYS A 438 -16.58 48.84 40.71
CA LYS A 438 -16.88 48.85 39.25
C LYS A 438 -16.57 50.19 38.59
N THR A 439 -16.69 51.30 39.31
CA THR A 439 -16.42 52.66 38.80
C THR A 439 -14.94 52.89 38.45
N ILE A 440 -14.04 52.13 39.06
CA ILE A 440 -12.58 52.26 38.85
C ILE A 440 -12.09 51.42 37.67
N LEU A 441 -12.87 50.44 37.21
CA LEU A 441 -12.43 49.51 36.16
C LEU A 441 -12.03 50.21 34.85
N PRO A 442 -12.76 51.23 34.32
CA PRO A 442 -12.32 51.94 33.13
C PRO A 442 -10.95 52.61 33.32
N TYR A 443 -10.71 53.22 34.49
CA TYR A 443 -9.41 53.82 34.80
C TYR A 443 -8.30 52.75 34.85
N MET A 444 -8.56 51.63 35.53
CA MET A 444 -7.62 50.52 35.65
C MET A 444 -7.16 49.96 34.29
N PHE A 445 -8.09 49.75 33.35
CA PHE A 445 -7.77 49.20 32.04
C PHE A 445 -7.14 50.22 31.07
N ASN A 446 -7.32 51.52 31.32
CA ASN A 446 -6.69 52.60 30.56
C ASN A 446 -5.24 52.91 31.02
N LEU A 447 -4.82 52.37 32.17
CA LEU A 447 -3.43 52.50 32.61
C LEU A 447 -2.49 51.87 31.58
N SER A 448 -1.36 52.54 31.33
CA SER A 448 -0.38 52.07 30.35
C SER A 448 0.08 50.64 30.70
N PRO A 449 0.02 49.70 29.74
CA PRO A 449 0.52 48.34 29.93
C PRO A 449 1.99 48.30 30.35
N ALA A 450 2.79 49.31 29.97
CA ALA A 450 4.22 49.43 30.28
C ALA A 450 4.52 49.71 31.77
N LEU A 451 3.52 50.08 32.57
CA LEU A 451 3.70 50.29 34.00
C LEU A 451 3.84 48.95 34.73
N THR A 452 4.72 48.90 35.74
CA THR A 452 4.87 47.73 36.60
C THR A 452 3.59 47.51 37.43
N THR A 453 3.34 46.26 37.83
CA THR A 453 2.15 45.89 38.61
C THR A 453 2.03 46.70 39.90
N GLN A 454 3.16 46.96 40.59
CA GLN A 454 3.18 47.76 41.81
C GLN A 454 2.78 49.23 41.57
N ILE A 455 3.23 49.84 40.47
CA ILE A 455 2.84 51.22 40.11
C ILE A 455 1.35 51.26 39.77
N LYS A 456 0.86 50.31 38.96
CA LYS A 456 -0.57 50.21 38.61
C LYS A 456 -1.44 50.10 39.87
N GLN A 457 -1.09 49.22 40.80
CA GLN A 457 -1.82 49.04 42.07
C GLN A 457 -1.84 50.33 42.90
N THR A 458 -0.73 51.07 42.96
CA THR A 458 -0.65 52.34 43.67
C THR A 458 -1.58 53.38 43.06
N MET A 459 -1.58 53.52 41.72
CA MET A 459 -2.45 54.46 41.01
C MET A 459 -3.93 54.10 41.16
N ILE A 460 -4.28 52.82 41.06
CA ILE A 460 -5.65 52.33 41.25
C ILE A 460 -6.15 52.66 42.66
N ARG A 461 -5.31 52.44 43.68
CA ARG A 461 -5.66 52.74 45.08
C ARG A 461 -5.91 54.24 45.27
N GLN A 462 -5.01 55.10 44.79
CA GLN A 462 -5.15 56.55 44.91
C GLN A 462 -6.43 57.06 44.24
N GLU A 463 -6.73 56.57 43.04
CA GLU A 463 -7.96 56.94 42.33
C GLU A 463 -9.21 56.41 43.05
N THR A 464 -9.14 55.22 43.64
CA THR A 464 -10.24 54.66 44.46
C THR A 464 -10.52 55.53 45.69
N GLU A 465 -9.48 55.91 46.43
CA GLU A 465 -9.60 56.79 47.60
C GLU A 465 -10.14 58.17 47.21
N LYS A 466 -9.68 58.73 46.07
CA LYS A 466 -10.18 60.01 45.54
C LYS A 466 -11.67 59.96 45.20
N GLN A 467 -12.13 58.91 44.52
CA GLN A 467 -13.56 58.76 44.19
C GLN A 467 -14.42 58.58 45.45
N GLN A 468 -13.93 57.87 46.46
CA GLN A 468 -14.61 57.72 47.75
C GLN A 468 -14.73 59.03 48.53
N GLN A 469 -13.71 59.89 48.48
CA GLN A 469 -13.75 61.23 49.11
C GLN A 469 -14.74 62.17 48.43
N VAL A 470 -14.86 62.13 47.10
CA VAL A 470 -15.85 62.92 46.36
C VAL A 470 -17.28 62.49 46.70
N SER A 471 -17.54 61.20 46.81
CA SER A 471 -18.87 60.67 47.21
C SER A 471 -19.25 60.96 48.68
N ASN A 472 -18.29 61.28 49.55
CA ASN A 472 -18.52 61.55 50.97
C ASN A 472 -18.48 63.05 51.33
N SER A 473 -18.39 63.94 50.35
CA SER A 473 -18.44 65.39 50.59
C SER A 473 -19.90 65.87 50.79
N PRO A 474 -20.24 66.59 51.88
CA PRO A 474 -21.60 67.06 52.10
C PRO A 474 -21.91 68.21 51.13
N THR A 475 -23.00 68.08 50.39
CA THR A 475 -23.64 69.19 49.68
C THR A 475 -23.98 70.28 50.69
N MET A 476 -23.26 71.41 50.65
CA MET A 476 -23.67 72.62 51.36
C MET A 476 -24.95 73.17 50.71
N ASN A 477 -26.10 72.93 51.35
CA ASN A 477 -27.32 73.68 51.11
C ASN A 477 -27.11 75.13 51.54
N PHE A 478 -27.01 76.03 50.57
CA PHE A 478 -27.27 77.45 50.80
C PHE A 478 -28.79 77.67 50.78
N GLU A 479 -29.45 77.48 51.92
CA GLU A 479 -30.76 78.09 52.17
C GLU A 479 -30.53 79.48 52.78
N GLY A 480 -30.52 80.50 51.92
CA GLY A 480 -30.61 81.89 52.33
C GLY A 480 -32.05 82.24 52.65
N ASN A 481 -32.47 82.07 53.91
CA ASN A 481 -33.73 82.64 54.41
C ASN A 481 -33.38 83.75 55.41
N GLN A 482 -33.23 84.98 54.91
CA GLN A 482 -33.19 86.18 55.74
C GLN A 482 -34.62 86.68 55.94
N SER A 483 -35.14 86.43 57.13
CA SER A 483 -36.33 87.07 57.68
C SER A 483 -36.02 88.53 57.99
N ILE A 484 -36.62 89.46 57.24
CA ILE A 484 -36.66 90.89 57.60
C ILE A 484 -38.06 91.18 58.13
N THR A 485 -38.15 91.43 59.44
CA THR A 485 -39.26 92.14 60.07
C THR A 485 -38.97 93.64 60.03
N MET A 486 -39.82 94.42 59.38
CA MET A 486 -40.11 95.80 59.79
C MET A 486 -41.57 96.14 59.49
N GLU A 487 -42.22 96.64 60.53
CA GLU A 487 -43.49 97.32 60.56
C GLU A 487 -43.46 98.61 59.71
N GLY A 488 -44.62 99.02 59.17
CA GLY A 488 -44.73 100.29 58.47
C GLY A 488 -46.09 100.48 57.82
N VAL A 489 -47.01 101.07 58.59
CA VAL A 489 -48.39 101.44 58.26
C VAL A 489 -48.45 102.63 57.28
N SER A 490 -49.62 102.77 56.64
CA SER A 490 -50.30 103.97 56.14
C SER A 490 -50.19 104.40 54.66
N GLU A 491 -51.42 104.46 54.12
CA GLU A 491 -51.96 105.08 52.91
C GLU A 491 -51.65 106.58 52.69
N SER A 492 -52.09 107.04 51.51
CA SER A 492 -52.25 108.42 50.99
C SER A 492 -51.11 108.89 50.07
N HIS A 493 -51.33 109.49 48.89
CA HIS A 493 -52.50 109.97 48.15
C HIS A 493 -52.14 110.03 46.66
N GLN A 494 -53.17 109.90 45.80
CA GLN A 494 -53.34 110.43 44.42
C GLN A 494 -52.25 110.25 43.37
#